data_AF-A0A959LLD9-F1
#
_entry.id   AF-A0A959LLD9-F1
#
_cell.length_a   1.000
_cell.length_b   1.000
_cell.length_c   1.000
_cell.angle_alpha   90.00
_cell.angle_beta   90.00
_cell.angle_gamma   90.00
#
_symmetry.space_group_name_H-M   'P 1'
#
loop_
_entity.id
_entity.type
_entity.pdbx_description
1 polymer ?
#
loop_
_entity_poly.entity_id
_entity_poly.type
_entity_poly.pdbx_seq_one_letter_code
_entity_poly.pdbx_strand_id
1 'polypeptide(L)' 'MITRLFDIVQKRAQEQPSSIMLAAKEKGSWRTYSSAETWTMARDLCGGLLSLNLNNSILEPEQQEKIAV' A
#
# COMPACT_ATOMS: atom_id res chain seq x y z
N MET A 1 -2.42 -17.22 -3.28
CA MET A 1 -1.34 -17.12 -4.29
C MET A 1 -0.97 -15.64 -4.38
N ILE A 2 0.32 -15.31 -4.44
CA ILE A 2 0.76 -13.91 -4.62
C ILE A 2 0.76 -13.63 -6.12
N THR A 3 0.01 -12.62 -6.56
CA THR A 3 -0.14 -12.28 -7.98
C THR A 3 0.15 -10.81 -8.24
N ARG A 4 -0.07 -9.92 -7.26
CA ARG A 4 0.20 -8.49 -7.31
C ARG A 4 1.16 -8.09 -6.19
N LEU A 5 1.88 -6.98 -6.37
CA LEU A 5 2.88 -6.49 -5.41
C LEU A 5 2.31 -6.36 -3.98
N PHE A 6 1.11 -5.79 -3.85
CA PHE A 6 0.47 -5.56 -2.55
C PHE A 6 -0.06 -6.84 -1.87
N ASP A 7 -0.17 -7.97 -2.58
CA ASP A 7 -0.53 -9.25 -1.97
C ASP A 7 0.55 -9.71 -0.97
N ILE A 8 1.81 -9.31 -1.18
CA ILE A 8 2.93 -9.59 -0.28
C ILE A 8 2.70 -8.90 1.07
N VAL A 9 2.29 -7.62 1.03
CA VAL A 9 2.03 -6.78 2.21
C VAL A 9 0.83 -7.33 2.96
N GLN A 10 -0.26 -7.64 2.25
CA GLN A 10 -1.46 -8.24 2.82
C GLN A 10 -1.16 -9.58 3.52
N LYS A 11 -0.44 -10.48 2.84
CA LYS A 11 -0.09 -11.80 3.39
C LYS A 11 0.73 -11.67 4.67
N ARG A 12 1.75 -10.80 4.67
CA ARG A 12 2.57 -10.55 5.87
C ARG A 12 1.77 -9.93 7.01
N ALA A 13 0.82 -9.04 6.72
CA ALA A 13 -0.07 -8.49 7.73
C ALA A 13 -0.98 -9.57 8.37
N GLN A 14 -1.36 -10.60 7.62
CA GLN A 14 -2.17 -11.72 8.12
C GLN A 14 -1.34 -12.74 8.91
N GLU A 15 -0.17 -13.12 8.40
CA GLU A 15 0.66 -14.19 8.99
C GLU A 15 1.59 -13.68 10.10
N GLN A 16 2.08 -12.44 9.99
CA GLN A 16 3.08 -11.86 10.88
C GLN A 16 2.75 -10.38 11.21
N PRO A 17 1.56 -10.09 11.75
CA PRO A 17 1.04 -8.72 11.91
C PRO A 17 2.00 -7.79 12.67
N SER A 18 2.69 -8.31 13.69
CA SER A 18 3.59 -7.54 14.57
C SER A 18 5.03 -7.43 14.05
N SER A 19 5.38 -8.09 12.95
CA SER A 19 6.73 -7.99 12.38
C SER A 19 6.97 -6.60 11.82
N ILE A 20 8.20 -6.08 11.98
CA ILE A 20 8.59 -4.81 11.39
C ILE A 20 8.61 -4.95 9.87
N MET A 21 7.87 -4.09 9.18
CA MET A 21 7.78 -4.09 7.72
C MET A 21 8.35 -2.84 7.09
N LEU A 22 8.18 -1.69 7.74
CA LEU A 22 8.62 -0.40 7.25
C LEU A 22 9.38 0.34 8.36
N ALA A 23 10.45 1.04 7.99
CA ALA A 23 11.15 1.98 8.84
C ALA A 23 11.22 3.33 8.13
N ALA A 24 10.83 4.40 8.83
CA ALA A 24 10.81 5.75 8.28
C ALA A 24 11.40 6.73 9.30
N LYS A 25 11.93 7.84 8.81
CA LYS A 25 12.42 8.93 9.65
C LYS A 25 11.31 9.96 9.84
N GLU A 26 10.78 10.07 11.05
CA GLU A 26 9.73 11.00 11.42
C GLU A 26 10.27 12.06 12.38
N LYS A 27 10.13 13.34 12.00
CA LYS A 27 10.55 14.48 12.84
C LYS A 27 11.99 14.34 13.38
N GLY A 28 12.88 13.73 12.60
CA GLY A 28 14.28 13.52 12.97
C GLY A 28 14.60 12.18 13.64
N SER A 29 13.61 11.41 14.08
CA SER A 29 13.78 10.12 14.75
C SER A 29 13.35 8.94 13.87
N TRP A 30 14.02 7.80 14.00
CA TRP A 30 13.59 6.58 13.32
C TRP A 30 12.37 5.98 14.02
N ARG A 31 11.35 5.66 13.23
CA ARG A 31 10.17 4.92 13.65
C ARG A 31 10.01 3.68 12.77
N THR A 32 9.70 2.57 13.40
CA THR A 32 9.31 1.34 12.71
C THR A 32 7.81 1.16 12.74
N TYR A 33 7.30 0.52 11.70
CA TYR A 33 5.90 0.21 11.48
C TYR A 33 5.75 -1.29 11.27
N SER A 34 4.79 -1.86 11.98
CA SER A 34 4.45 -3.28 11.84
C SER A 34 3.82 -3.59 10.48
N SER A 35 3.78 -4.87 10.12
CA SER A 35 3.09 -5.34 8.91
C SER A 35 1.62 -4.94 8.90
N ALA A 36 0.93 -5.00 10.05
CA ALA A 36 -0.46 -4.60 10.18
C ALA A 36 -0.66 -3.09 9.99
N GLU A 37 0.19 -2.25 10.59
CA GLU A 37 0.15 -0.79 10.40
C GLU A 37 0.44 -0.42 8.94
N THR A 38 1.46 -1.02 8.35
CA THR A 38 1.87 -0.75 6.96
C THR A 38 0.76 -1.12 5.97
N TRP A 39 0.11 -2.28 6.17
CA TRP A 39 -1.03 -2.69 5.35
C TRP A 39 -2.21 -1.73 5.49
N THR A 40 -2.55 -1.34 6.72
CA THR A 40 -3.65 -0.40 6.98
C THR A 40 -3.39 0.94 6.29
N MET A 41 -2.18 1.50 6.45
CA MET A 41 -1.78 2.75 5.81
C MET A 41 -1.88 2.68 4.28
N ALA A 42 -1.38 1.60 3.66
CA ALA A 42 -1.48 1.41 2.21
C ALA A 42 -2.95 1.32 1.74
N ARG A 43 -3.80 0.67 2.52
CA ARG A 43 -5.23 0.50 2.19
C ARG A 43 -6.00 1.82 2.31
N ASP A 44 -5.69 2.62 3.32
CA ASP A 44 -6.31 3.94 3.51
C ASP A 44 -5.91 4.91 2.40
N LEU A 45 -4.63 4.92 2.00
CA LEU A 45 -4.15 5.68 0.83
C LEU A 45 -4.84 5.23 -0.46
N CYS A 46 -5.01 3.92 -0.67
CA CYS A 46 -5.76 3.38 -1.81
C CYS A 46 -7.23 3.85 -1.80
N GLY A 47 -7.89 3.86 -0.64
CA GLY A 47 -9.23 4.42 -0.49
C GLY A 47 -9.32 5.89 -0.91
N GLY A 48 -8.28 6.68 -0.61
CA GLY A 48 -8.14 8.05 -1.10
C GLY A 48 -7.99 8.16 -2.62
N LEU A 49 -7.18 7.31 -3.25
CA LEU A 49 -7.06 7.29 -4.72
C LEU A 49 -8.41 6.95 -5.38
N LEU A 50 -9.10 5.93 -4.85
CA LEU A 50 -10.42 5.53 -5.34
C LEU A 50 -11.46 6.64 -5.18
N SER A 51 -11.43 7.41 -4.09
CA SER A 51 -12.36 8.54 -3.90
C SER A 51 -12.10 9.70 -4.86
N LEU A 52 -10.88 9.82 -5.39
CA LEU A 52 -10.52 10.72 -6.48
C LEU A 52 -10.84 10.15 -7.87
N ASN A 53 -11.57 9.04 -7.93
CA ASN A 53 -11.92 8.30 -9.16
C ASN A 53 -10.69 7.73 -9.91
N LEU A 54 -9.54 7.63 -9.26
CA LEU A 54 -8.35 6.96 -9.79
C LEU A 54 -8.48 5.45 -9.55
N ASN A 55 -8.85 4.71 -10.59
CA ASN A 55 -9.03 3.27 -10.52
C ASN A 55 -8.54 2.60 -11.82
N ASN A 56 -8.37 1.28 -11.78
CA ASN A 56 -7.92 0.49 -12.93
C ASN A 56 -9.07 -0.30 -13.58
N SER A 57 -10.27 0.28 -13.64
CA SER A 57 -11.45 -0.38 -14.20
C SER A 57 -11.30 -0.69 -15.69
N ILE A 58 -10.52 0.10 -16.43
CA ILE A 58 -10.16 -0.12 -17.82
C ILE A 58 -8.65 -0.41 -17.91
N LEU A 59 -8.28 -1.51 -18.56
CA LEU A 59 -6.90 -1.99 -18.64
C LEU A 59 -6.20 -1.69 -19.97
N GLU A 60 -6.83 -0.91 -20.86
CA GLU A 60 -6.21 -0.41 -22.10
C GLU A 60 -5.19 0.70 -21.77
N PRO A 61 -3.91 0.56 -22.14
CA PRO A 61 -2.84 1.49 -21.76
C PRO A 61 -3.14 2.97 -22.05
N GLU A 62 -3.84 3.24 -23.14
CA GLU A 62 -4.21 4.58 -23.60
C GLU A 62 -5.30 5.21 -22.73
N GLN A 63 -6.10 4.40 -22.03
CA GLN A 63 -7.23 4.82 -21.20
C GLN A 63 -6.91 4.79 -19.70
N GLN A 64 -5.71 4.32 -19.33
CA GLN A 64 -5.28 4.29 -17.94
C GLN A 64 -4.91 5.68 -17.43
N GLU A 65 -5.35 5.98 -16.22
CA GLU A 65 -4.93 7.15 -15.45
C GLU A 65 -3.41 7.12 -15.24
N LYS A 66 -2.71 8.19 -15.64
CA LYS A 66 -1.26 8.30 -15.51
C LYS A 66 -0.92 9.09 -14.26
N ILE A 67 -0.50 8.38 -13.22
CA ILE A 67 -0.10 8.98 -11.94
C ILE A 67 1.41 9.20 -11.94
N ALA A 68 1.84 10.45 -11.81
CA ALA A 68 3.23 10.82 -11.52
C ALA A 68 3.41 10.88 -9.99
N VAL A 69 4.44 10.22 -9.47
CA VAL A 69 4.77 10.13 -8.03
C VAL A 69 6.18 10.65 -7.81
#